data_AF-A0A1H0UGG4-F1
#
_entry.id   AF-A0A1H0UGG4-F1
#
_cell.length_a   1.000
_cell.length_b   1.000
_cell.length_c   1.000
_cell.angle_alpha   90.00
_cell.angle_beta   90.00
_cell.angle_gamma   90.00
#
_symmetry.space_group_name_H-M   'P 1'
#
loop_
_entity.id
_entity.type
_entity.pdbx_description
1 polymer ?
#
loop_
_entity_poly.entity_id
_entity_poly.type
_entity_poly.pdbx_seq_one_letter_code
_entity_poly.pdbx_strand_id
1 'polypeptide(L)'
;MPLPPDHVHRLKQDLARHRDQLTRTVQQQMRLNTEIAVHNFVLNTAENMHVRALLDALADDPGLFARLNRDTAQVLSEYKVSVPDWVTVRVPSGYRAVRAEFSVNGSRFYVEWDTERGFDAGEDEIR
;
A
#
# COMPACT_ATOMS: atom_id res chain seq x y z
N MET A 1 34.68 34.86 -26.63
CA MET A 1 33.84 34.65 -27.83
C MET A 1 32.55 33.96 -27.41
N PRO A 2 31.37 34.39 -27.91
CA PRO A 2 30.12 33.68 -27.65
C PRO A 2 30.10 32.32 -28.37
N LEU A 3 29.35 31.36 -27.81
CA LEU A 3 29.16 30.03 -28.40
C LEU A 3 28.39 30.12 -29.73
N PRO A 4 28.70 29.26 -30.72
CA PRO A 4 27.93 29.18 -31.96
C PRO A 4 26.43 28.91 -31.68
N PRO A 5 25.49 29.60 -32.36
CA PRO A 5 24.06 29.44 -32.12
C PRO A 5 23.56 27.97 -32.20
N ASP A 6 24.11 27.19 -33.13
CA ASP A 6 23.76 25.77 -33.28
C ASP A 6 24.19 24.92 -32.09
N HIS A 7 25.29 25.30 -31.42
CA HIS A 7 25.75 24.62 -30.22
C HIS A 7 24.85 24.95 -29.03
N VAL A 8 24.39 26.21 -28.94
CA VAL A 8 23.42 26.63 -27.92
C VAL A 8 22.08 25.94 -28.13
N HIS A 9 21.63 25.77 -29.38
CA HIS A 9 20.39 25.07 -29.70
C HIS A 9 20.46 23.59 -29.33
N ARG A 10 21.53 22.88 -29.73
CA ARG A 10 21.75 21.47 -29.37
C ARG A 10 21.83 21.29 -27.86
N LEU A 11 22.58 22.15 -27.16
CA LEU A 11 22.67 22.12 -25.70
C LEU A 11 21.29 22.25 -25.04
N LYS A 12 20.42 23.15 -25.53
CA LYS A 12 19.05 23.30 -25.00
C LYS A 12 18.22 22.04 -25.22
N GLN A 13 18.32 21.40 -26.38
CA GLN A 13 17.61 20.16 -26.66
C GLN A 13 18.10 19.01 -25.77
N ASP A 14 19.41 18.88 -25.60
CA ASP A 14 20.00 17.84 -24.75
C ASP A 14 19.63 18.05 -23.29
N LEU A 15 19.68 19.30 -22.80
CA LEU A 15 19.22 19.63 -21.44
C LEU A 15 17.73 19.31 -21.24
N ALA A 16 16.87 19.59 -22.23
CA ALA A 16 15.46 19.24 -22.15
C ALA A 16 15.27 17.71 -22.06
N ARG A 17 15.96 16.94 -22.91
CA ARG A 17 15.92 15.46 -22.87
C ARG A 17 16.40 14.90 -21.54
N HIS A 18 17.50 15.42 -21.01
CA HIS A 18 18.02 15.00 -19.70
C HIS A 18 17.06 15.34 -18.57
N ARG A 19 16.39 16.50 -18.63
CA ARG A 19 15.36 16.87 -17.66
C ARG A 19 14.17 15.93 -17.71
N ASP A 20 13.67 15.61 -18.90
CA ASP A 20 12.57 14.65 -19.08
C ASP A 20 12.96 13.26 -18.57
N GLN A 21 14.18 12.82 -18.86
CA GLN A 21 14.70 11.55 -18.38
C GLN A 21 14.82 11.53 -16.85
N LEU A 22 15.33 12.61 -16.24
CA LEU A 22 15.38 12.74 -14.79
C LEU A 22 13.98 12.65 -14.17
N THR A 23 12.99 13.35 -14.74
CA THR A 23 11.60 13.29 -14.27
C THR A 23 11.05 11.86 -14.33
N ARG A 24 11.27 11.13 -15.43
CA ARG A 24 10.84 9.72 -15.55
C ARG A 24 11.53 8.81 -14.54
N THR A 25 12.83 8.97 -14.34
CA THR A 25 13.58 8.17 -13.35
C THR A 25 13.09 8.43 -11.93
N VAL A 26 12.81 9.69 -11.57
CA VAL A 26 12.25 10.03 -10.25
C VAL A 26 10.87 9.40 -10.07
N GLN A 27 10.00 9.46 -11.09
CA GLN A 27 8.68 8.81 -11.04
C GLN A 27 8.81 7.28 -10.89
N GLN A 28 9.72 6.65 -11.61
CA GLN A 28 9.98 5.21 -11.49
C GLN A 28 10.50 4.84 -10.10
N GLN A 29 11.41 5.64 -9.53
CA GLN A 29 11.91 5.44 -8.18
C GLN A 29 10.80 5.56 -7.13
N MET A 30 9.91 6.55 -7.27
CA MET A 30 8.74 6.69 -6.39
C MET A 30 7.83 5.45 -6.47
N ARG A 31 7.61 4.91 -7.67
CA ARG A 31 6.82 3.69 -7.87
C ARG A 31 7.47 2.48 -7.19
N LEU A 32 8.77 2.26 -7.40
CA LEU A 32 9.50 1.15 -6.77
C LEU A 32 9.52 1.24 -5.24
N ASN A 33 9.75 2.43 -4.69
CA ASN A 33 9.70 2.62 -3.23
C ASN A 33 8.31 2.30 -2.66
N THR A 34 7.26 2.60 -3.41
CA THR A 34 5.89 2.31 -3.02
C THR A 34 5.62 0.80 -3.05
N GLU A 35 6.05 0.13 -4.12
CA GLU A 35 5.97 -1.33 -4.24
C GLU A 35 6.73 -2.04 -3.11
N ILE A 36 7.92 -1.56 -2.75
CA ILE A 36 8.70 -2.05 -1.60
C ILE A 36 7.92 -1.85 -0.30
N ALA A 37 7.32 -0.67 -0.08
CA ALA A 37 6.55 -0.39 1.13
C ALA A 37 5.35 -1.34 1.28
N VAL A 38 4.62 -1.59 0.18
CA VAL A 38 3.48 -2.54 0.17
C VAL A 38 3.96 -3.95 0.48
N HIS A 39 5.00 -4.45 -0.19
CA HIS A 39 5.51 -5.81 0.05
C HIS A 39 6.05 -5.97 1.48
N ASN A 40 6.79 -4.99 2.00
CA ASN A 40 7.25 -5.02 3.38
C ASN A 40 6.07 -5.02 4.36
N PHE A 41 5.01 -4.26 4.09
CA PHE A 41 3.81 -4.29 4.92
C PHE A 41 3.17 -5.68 4.90
N VAL A 42 2.94 -6.27 3.71
CA VAL A 42 2.41 -7.64 3.57
C VAL A 42 3.26 -8.65 4.34
N LEU A 43 4.59 -8.64 4.15
CA LEU A 43 5.51 -9.56 4.82
C LEU A 43 5.43 -9.40 6.35
N ASN A 44 5.54 -8.16 6.85
CA ASN A 44 5.46 -7.89 8.27
C ASN A 44 4.10 -8.30 8.86
N THR A 45 3.00 -8.09 8.14
CA THR A 45 1.65 -8.48 8.54
C THR A 45 1.50 -10.00 8.58
N ALA A 46 1.99 -10.72 7.58
CA ALA A 46 1.91 -12.18 7.50
C ALA A 46 2.81 -12.88 8.53
N GLU A 47 3.99 -12.32 8.83
CA GLU A 47 4.91 -12.86 9.83
C GLU A 47 4.52 -12.50 11.28
N ASN A 48 3.65 -11.51 11.47
CA ASN A 48 3.19 -11.12 12.79
C ASN A 48 2.26 -12.18 13.40
N MET A 49 2.77 -12.86 14.42
CA MET A 49 2.05 -13.91 15.16
C MET A 49 0.71 -13.45 15.76
N HIS A 50 0.57 -12.17 16.15
CA HIS A 50 -0.69 -11.62 16.64
C HIS A 50 -1.71 -11.41 15.53
N VAL A 51 -1.26 -10.92 14.38
CA VAL A 51 -2.11 -10.80 13.18
C VAL A 51 -2.57 -12.19 12.77
N ARG A 52 -1.65 -13.15 12.67
CA ARG A 52 -2.00 -14.53 12.32
C ARG A 52 -3.03 -15.13 13.27
N ALA A 53 -2.88 -14.94 14.58
CA ALA A 53 -3.86 -15.42 15.57
C ALA A 53 -5.24 -14.78 15.37
N LEU A 54 -5.31 -13.49 15.00
CA LEU A 54 -6.57 -12.84 14.65
C LEU A 54 -7.18 -13.42 13.36
N LEU A 55 -6.37 -13.65 12.32
CA LEU A 55 -6.84 -14.21 11.05
C LEU A 55 -7.32 -15.66 11.22
N ASP A 56 -6.61 -16.48 11.99
CA ASP A 56 -7.03 -17.84 12.34
C ASP A 56 -8.37 -17.81 13.10
N ALA A 57 -8.54 -16.89 14.07
CA ALA A 57 -9.80 -16.74 14.78
C ALA A 57 -10.95 -16.24 13.89
N LEU A 58 -10.67 -15.39 12.89
CA LEU A 58 -11.66 -14.95 11.90
C LEU A 58 -12.08 -16.09 10.97
N ALA A 59 -11.18 -17.02 10.66
CA ALA A 59 -11.49 -18.22 9.89
C ALA A 59 -12.43 -19.15 10.68
N ASP A 60 -12.19 -19.31 11.98
CA ASP A 60 -12.95 -20.20 12.86
C ASP A 60 -14.30 -19.61 13.32
N ASP A 61 -14.36 -18.30 13.57
CA ASP A 61 -15.57 -17.59 14.02
C ASP A 61 -15.95 -16.45 13.04
N PRO A 62 -16.86 -16.74 12.07
CA PRO A 62 -17.38 -15.72 11.17
C PRO A 62 -18.10 -14.55 11.88
N GLY A 63 -18.57 -14.74 13.12
CA GLY A 63 -19.19 -13.68 13.93
C GLY A 63 -18.19 -12.60 14.34
N LEU A 64 -16.90 -12.93 14.35
CA LEU A 64 -15.83 -11.99 14.67
C LEU A 64 -15.70 -10.89 13.61
N PHE A 65 -16.05 -11.14 12.34
CA PHE A 65 -16.12 -10.09 11.31
C PHE A 65 -17.12 -8.99 11.67
N ALA A 66 -18.29 -9.37 12.20
CA ALA A 66 -19.32 -8.42 12.62
C ALA A 66 -18.88 -7.60 13.84
N ARG A 67 -18.07 -8.18 14.73
CA ARG A 67 -17.47 -7.45 15.86
C ARG A 67 -16.38 -6.51 15.37
N LEU A 68 -15.48 -6.98 14.50
CA LEU A 68 -14.39 -6.20 13.92
C LEU A 68 -14.92 -5.00 13.14
N ASN A 69 -16.06 -5.12 12.45
CA ASN A 69 -16.70 -4.01 11.75
C ASN A 69 -17.38 -3.00 12.69
N ARG A 70 -17.79 -3.43 13.89
CA ARG A 70 -18.49 -2.58 14.87
C ARG A 70 -17.53 -1.84 15.79
N ASP A 71 -16.47 -2.52 16.22
CA ASP A 71 -15.42 -1.99 17.09
C ASP A 71 -14.07 -2.59 16.72
N THR A 72 -13.47 -2.03 15.67
CA THR A 72 -12.18 -2.50 15.14
C THR A 72 -11.07 -2.34 16.18
N ALA A 73 -11.03 -1.21 16.88
CA ALA A 73 -9.97 -0.91 17.85
C ALA A 73 -9.98 -1.90 19.02
N GLN A 74 -11.17 -2.22 19.55
CA GLN A 74 -11.30 -3.21 20.62
C GLN A 74 -10.81 -4.58 20.18
N VAL A 75 -11.26 -5.08 19.01
CA VAL A 75 -10.86 -6.41 18.53
C VAL A 75 -9.36 -6.47 18.26
N LEU A 76 -8.77 -5.46 17.63
CA LEU A 76 -7.32 -5.41 17.42
C LEU A 76 -6.55 -5.45 18.75
N SER A 77 -7.03 -4.71 19.76
CA SER A 77 -6.44 -4.73 21.11
C SER A 77 -6.57 -6.08 21.81
N GLU A 78 -7.69 -6.79 21.69
CA GLU A 78 -7.91 -8.13 22.26
C GLU A 78 -6.85 -9.13 21.74
N TYR A 79 -6.50 -9.02 20.46
CA TYR A 79 -5.51 -9.87 19.81
C TYR A 79 -4.08 -9.28 19.83
N LYS A 80 -3.88 -8.13 20.48
CA LYS A 80 -2.59 -7.41 20.54
C LYS A 80 -2.02 -7.04 19.18
N VAL A 81 -2.89 -6.79 18.20
CA VAL A 81 -2.52 -6.32 16.88
C VAL A 81 -2.33 -4.80 16.94
N SER A 82 -1.10 -4.36 16.72
CA SER A 82 -0.79 -2.94 16.58
C SER A 82 -0.85 -2.55 15.11
N VAL A 83 -1.68 -1.56 14.80
CA VAL A 83 -1.84 -1.01 13.45
C VAL A 83 -1.30 0.42 13.47
N PRO A 84 -0.41 0.80 12.53
CA PRO A 84 0.06 2.18 12.45
C PRO A 84 -1.08 3.16 12.19
N ASP A 85 -1.00 4.38 12.73
CA ASP A 85 -2.05 5.40 12.62
C ASP A 85 -2.39 5.81 11.16
N TRP A 86 -1.46 5.56 10.23
CA TRP A 86 -1.63 5.83 8.80
C TRP A 86 -2.33 4.68 8.03
N VAL A 87 -2.66 3.58 8.72
CA VAL A 87 -3.38 2.43 8.18
C VAL A 87 -4.80 2.41 8.74
N THR A 88 -5.79 2.23 7.87
CA THR A 88 -7.19 2.03 8.24
C THR A 88 -7.57 0.57 8.01
N VAL A 89 -8.09 -0.11 9.02
CA VAL A 89 -8.61 -1.48 8.88
C VAL A 89 -10.12 -1.45 8.67
N ARG A 90 -10.62 -2.21 7.70
CA ARG A 90 -12.03 -2.34 7.36
C ARG A 90 -12.41 -3.79 7.08
N VAL A 91 -13.70 -4.06 7.21
CA VAL A 91 -14.32 -5.33 6.79
C VAL A 91 -15.22 -5.02 5.60
N PRO A 92 -14.83 -5.35 4.35
CA PRO A 92 -15.66 -5.11 3.18
C PRO A 92 -17.03 -5.79 3.30
N SER A 93 -18.09 -5.09 2.91
CA SER A 93 -19.45 -5.61 2.97
C SER A 93 -19.65 -6.79 2.03
N GLY A 94 -20.14 -7.91 2.58
CA GLY A 94 -20.46 -9.12 1.82
C GLY A 94 -19.35 -10.16 1.71
N TYR A 95 -18.15 -9.87 2.22
CA TYR A 95 -16.99 -10.77 2.15
C TYR A 95 -16.47 -11.11 3.55
N ARG A 96 -16.05 -12.37 3.76
CA ARG A 96 -15.26 -12.81 4.92
C ARG A 96 -13.81 -12.36 4.74
N ALA A 97 -13.65 -11.05 4.60
CA ALA A 97 -12.38 -10.42 4.31
C ALA A 97 -12.09 -9.29 5.30
N VAL A 98 -10.80 -9.07 5.56
CA VAL A 98 -10.30 -7.91 6.30
C VAL A 98 -9.33 -7.18 5.40
N ARG A 99 -9.52 -5.87 5.25
CA ARG A 99 -8.70 -5.02 4.41
C ARG A 99 -8.01 -3.95 5.26
N ALA A 100 -6.69 -3.86 5.15
CA ALA A 100 -5.89 -2.76 5.65
C ALA A 100 -5.60 -1.80 4.49
N GLU A 101 -6.10 -0.58 4.58
CA GLU A 101 -5.93 0.48 3.59
C GLU A 101 -4.89 1.50 4.07
N PHE A 102 -4.05 2.01 3.18
CA PHE A 102 -3.09 3.07 3.49
C PHE A 102 -2.79 3.93 2.28
N SER A 103 -2.10 5.05 2.48
CA SER A 103 -1.74 5.97 1.39
C SER A 103 -0.24 6.22 1.34
N VAL A 104 0.34 6.14 0.13
CA VAL A 104 1.74 6.45 -0.13
C VAL A 104 1.80 7.41 -1.31
N ASN A 105 2.41 8.58 -1.12
CA ASN A 105 2.56 9.61 -2.17
C ASN A 105 1.24 10.00 -2.88
N GLY A 106 0.10 9.94 -2.17
CA GLY A 106 -1.22 10.28 -2.70
C GLY A 106 -1.96 9.12 -3.37
N SER A 107 -1.29 8.01 -3.67
CA SER A 107 -1.93 6.76 -4.10
C SER A 107 -2.44 5.97 -2.89
N ARG A 108 -3.62 5.34 -3.04
CA ARG A 108 -4.21 4.48 -2.01
C ARG A 108 -3.88 3.02 -2.31
N PHE A 109 -3.45 2.30 -1.30
CA PHE A 109 -3.11 0.89 -1.37
C PHE A 109 -3.93 0.10 -0.37
N TYR A 110 -4.09 -1.18 -0.66
CA TYR A 110 -4.73 -2.12 0.24
C TYR A 110 -3.91 -3.40 0.37
N VAL A 111 -4.03 -4.02 1.55
CA VAL A 111 -3.74 -5.43 1.78
C VAL A 111 -5.00 -6.07 2.33
N GLU A 112 -5.51 -7.06 1.62
CA GLU A 112 -6.70 -7.81 1.98
C GLU A 112 -6.30 -9.23 2.37
N TRP A 113 -6.95 -9.75 3.40
CA TRP A 113 -6.96 -11.17 3.67
C TRP A 113 -8.40 -11.67 3.60
N ASP A 114 -8.60 -12.77 2.88
CA ASP A 114 -9.87 -13.42 2.64
C ASP A 114 -9.77 -14.89 3.07
N THR A 115 -10.80 -15.41 3.73
CA THR A 115 -10.79 -16.78 4.26
C THR A 115 -10.62 -17.85 3.19
N GLU A 116 -11.01 -17.59 1.94
CA GLU A 116 -10.94 -18.54 0.82
C GLU A 116 -9.72 -18.30 -0.07
N ARG A 117 -9.37 -17.03 -0.30
CA ARG A 117 -8.35 -16.62 -1.27
C ARG A 117 -6.99 -16.31 -0.64
N GLY A 118 -6.91 -16.15 0.67
CA GLY A 118 -5.69 -15.77 1.37
C GLY A 118 -5.40 -14.27 1.23
N PHE A 119 -4.11 -13.92 1.15
CA PHE A 119 -3.67 -12.52 1.04
C PHE A 119 -3.70 -12.01 -0.41
N ASP A 120 -4.21 -10.79 -0.58
CA ASP A 120 -4.13 -9.99 -1.81
C ASP A 120 -3.64 -8.58 -1.47
N ALA A 121 -2.99 -7.91 -2.41
CA ALA A 121 -2.52 -6.54 -2.23
C ALA A 121 -2.55 -5.78 -3.55
N GLY A 122 -2.94 -4.51 -3.50
CA GLY A 122 -3.10 -3.70 -4.71
C GLY A 122 -3.18 -2.20 -4.44
N GLU A 123 -3.33 -1.46 -5.54
CA GLU A 123 -3.64 -0.03 -5.54
C GLU A 123 -5.15 0.14 -5.80
N ASP A 124 -5.83 0.94 -4.98
CA ASP A 124 -7.23 1.32 -5.23
C ASP A 124 -7.24 2.48 -6.24
N GLU A 125 -7.86 2.26 -7.41
CA GLU A 125 -8.15 3.35 -8.35
C GLU A 125 -9.18 4.30 -7.71
N ILE A 126 -8.76 5.55 -7.45
CA ILE A 126 -9.70 6.63 -7.13
C ILE A 126 -10.55 6.87 -8.38
N ARG A 127 -11.79 6.37 -8.37
CA ARG A 127 -12.83 6.74 -9.33
C ARG A 127 -13.52 8.04 -8.94
#